data_AF-A0A8B5YD44-F1
#
_entry.id   AF-A0A8B5YD44-F1
#
_cell.length_a   1.000
_cell.length_b   1.000
_cell.length_c   1.000
_cell.angle_alpha   90.00
_cell.angle_beta   90.00
_cell.angle_gamma   90.00
#
_symmetry.space_group_name_H-M   'P 1'
#
loop_
_entity.id
_entity.type
_entity.pdbx_description
1 polymer ?
#
loop_
_entity_poly.entity_id
_entity_poly.type
_entity_poly.pdbx_seq_one_letter_code
_entity_poly.pdbx_strand_id
1 'polypeptide(L)'
;MKLIYKYDSKMNYVPSENKIINDGEDIPKGYTDIPPVNPVGAGMYKPVFDKDKSEWRETATQEYIDSLQPPDPGPSEMEVLRKQVADLYYLIALGGS
;
A
#
# COMPACT_ATOMS: atom_id res chain seq x y z
N MET A 1 -8.30 -19.60 17.61
CA MET A 1 -8.50 -18.15 17.80
C MET A 1 -8.49 -17.49 16.44
N LYS A 2 -9.36 -16.51 16.21
CA LYS A 2 -9.55 -15.87 14.92
C LYS A 2 -9.48 -14.34 15.04
N LEU A 3 -8.74 -13.69 14.15
CA LEU A 3 -8.74 -12.23 14.03
C LEU A 3 -9.96 -11.78 13.24
N ILE A 4 -10.69 -10.81 13.77
CA ILE A 4 -11.82 -10.15 13.10
C ILE A 4 -11.51 -8.67 12.88
N TYR A 5 -11.92 -8.19 11.72
CA TYR A 5 -11.63 -6.88 11.17
C TYR A 5 -12.83 -5.95 11.34
N LYS A 6 -12.62 -4.79 11.96
CA LYS A 6 -13.69 -3.81 12.24
C LYS A 6 -13.99 -2.98 10.99
N TYR A 7 -15.28 -2.73 10.74
CA TYR A 7 -15.72 -1.62 9.89
C TYR A 7 -16.74 -0.71 10.59
N ASP A 8 -16.76 0.57 10.19
CA ASP A 8 -17.65 1.60 10.71
C ASP A 8 -19.05 1.57 10.05
N SER A 9 -19.92 2.54 10.37
CA SER A 9 -21.27 2.64 9.79
C SER A 9 -21.28 2.97 8.29
N LYS A 10 -20.17 3.50 7.75
CA LYS A 10 -19.94 3.76 6.33
C LYS A 10 -19.15 2.63 5.66
N MET A 11 -18.95 1.51 6.36
CA MET A 11 -18.17 0.35 5.96
C MET A 11 -16.67 0.57 5.80
N ASN A 12 -16.12 1.70 6.27
CA ASN A 12 -14.67 1.91 6.24
C ASN A 12 -13.98 0.98 7.23
N TYR A 13 -12.83 0.44 6.85
CA TYR A 13 -11.99 -0.36 7.75
C TYR A 13 -11.44 0.48 8.92
N VAL A 14 -11.49 -0.08 10.13
CA VAL A 14 -11.00 0.55 11.35
C VAL A 14 -9.92 -0.35 12.01
N PRO A 15 -8.65 -0.27 11.57
CA PRO A 15 -7.61 -1.22 11.98
C PRO A 15 -7.35 -1.26 13.48
N SER A 16 -7.47 -0.12 14.16
CA SER A 16 -7.25 0.02 15.61
C SER A 16 -8.27 -0.72 16.47
N GLU A 17 -9.38 -1.16 15.89
CA GLU A 17 -10.50 -1.80 16.60
C GLU A 17 -10.65 -3.29 16.27
N ASN A 18 -9.68 -3.88 15.57
CA ASN A 18 -9.65 -5.32 15.33
C ASN A 18 -9.60 -6.10 16.64
N LYS A 19 -10.18 -7.30 16.63
CA LYS A 19 -10.31 -8.14 17.82
C LYS A 19 -9.96 -9.58 17.52
N ILE A 20 -9.53 -10.31 18.54
CA ILE A 20 -9.37 -11.75 18.48
C ILE A 20 -10.56 -12.38 19.21
N ILE A 21 -11.21 -13.34 18.57
CA ILE A 21 -12.30 -14.15 19.15
C ILE A 21 -11.90 -15.62 19.20
N ASN A 22 -12.58 -16.43 20.02
CA ASN A 22 -12.35 -17.87 20.01
C ASN A 22 -12.97 -18.53 18.77
N ASP A 23 -12.49 -19.72 18.43
CA ASP A 23 -13.06 -20.46 17.30
C ASP A 23 -14.47 -20.94 17.67
N GLY A 24 -15.45 -20.66 16.81
CA GLY A 24 -16.86 -20.99 17.05
C GLY A 24 -17.66 -19.90 17.77
N GLU A 25 -17.05 -18.78 18.17
CA GLU A 25 -17.79 -17.60 18.61
C GLU A 25 -18.41 -16.85 17.43
N ASP A 26 -19.61 -16.31 17.64
CA ASP A 26 -20.29 -15.49 16.64
C ASP A 26 -19.56 -14.16 16.41
N ILE A 27 -19.40 -13.79 15.14
CA ILE A 27 -18.78 -12.52 14.77
C ILE A 27 -19.73 -11.37 15.12
N PRO A 28 -19.32 -10.38 15.96
CA PRO A 28 -20.18 -9.27 16.32
C PRO A 28 -20.54 -8.38 15.11
N LYS A 29 -21.67 -7.68 15.20
CA LYS A 29 -22.07 -6.72 14.16
C LYS A 29 -20.98 -5.65 13.95
N GLY A 30 -20.70 -5.33 12.68
CA GLY A 30 -19.67 -4.36 12.34
C GLY A 30 -18.26 -4.95 12.28
N TYR A 31 -18.16 -6.27 12.23
CA TYR A 31 -16.93 -7.02 12.02
C TYR A 31 -17.09 -8.02 10.87
N THR A 32 -15.96 -8.45 10.33
CA THR A 32 -15.83 -9.57 9.40
C THR A 32 -14.56 -10.34 9.73
N ASP A 33 -14.52 -11.62 9.42
CA ASP A 33 -13.33 -12.46 9.47
C ASP A 33 -12.50 -12.43 8.17
N ILE A 34 -12.97 -11.69 7.18
CA ILE A 34 -12.31 -11.55 5.88
C ILE A 34 -11.24 -10.45 6.00
N PRO A 35 -9.96 -10.72 5.68
CA PRO A 35 -8.89 -9.73 5.77
C PRO A 35 -8.99 -8.65 4.67
N PRO A 36 -8.67 -7.38 4.97
CA PRO A 36 -8.66 -6.28 4.00
C PRO A 36 -7.40 -6.31 3.11
N VAL A 37 -7.30 -7.38 2.32
CA VAL A 37 -6.19 -7.62 1.39
C VAL A 37 -6.70 -7.70 -0.05
N ASN A 38 -5.86 -7.24 -0.98
CA ASN A 38 -6.11 -7.37 -2.40
C ASN A 38 -5.90 -8.83 -2.89
N PRO A 39 -6.19 -9.15 -4.17
CA PRO A 39 -6.06 -10.51 -4.69
C PRO A 39 -4.65 -11.12 -4.63
N VAL A 40 -3.61 -10.30 -4.48
CA VAL A 40 -2.21 -10.76 -4.32
C VAL A 40 -1.79 -10.86 -2.85
N GLY A 41 -2.70 -10.67 -1.90
CA GLY A 41 -2.48 -10.79 -0.46
C GLY A 41 -1.86 -9.55 0.19
N ALA A 42 -1.67 -8.46 -0.53
CA ALA A 42 -1.17 -7.21 0.03
C ALA A 42 -2.31 -6.40 0.69
N GLY A 43 -2.01 -5.69 1.78
CA GLY A 43 -2.97 -4.84 2.47
C GLY A 43 -3.49 -3.71 1.58
N MET A 44 -4.77 -3.38 1.74
CA MET A 44 -5.41 -2.23 1.09
C MET A 44 -5.15 -0.93 1.86
N TYR A 45 -5.09 0.21 1.16
CA TYR A 45 -4.83 1.55 1.69
C TYR A 45 -6.09 2.18 2.31
N LYS A 46 -7.23 2.14 1.61
CA LYS A 46 -8.54 2.61 2.10
C LYS A 46 -9.61 1.56 1.80
N PRO A 47 -9.64 0.45 2.55
CA PRO A 47 -10.60 -0.62 2.33
C PRO A 47 -12.00 -0.20 2.81
N VAL A 48 -13.00 -0.42 1.97
CA VAL A 48 -14.43 -0.30 2.29
C VAL A 48 -15.09 -1.66 2.09
N PHE A 49 -15.79 -2.15 3.12
CA PHE A 49 -16.42 -3.46 3.08
C PHE A 49 -17.73 -3.44 2.27
N ASP A 50 -17.82 -4.33 1.29
CA ASP A 50 -19.03 -4.63 0.55
C ASP A 50 -19.73 -5.81 1.23
N LYS A 51 -20.86 -5.55 1.89
CA LYS A 51 -21.62 -6.61 2.57
C LYS A 51 -22.33 -7.55 1.62
N ASP A 52 -22.73 -7.07 0.44
CA ASP A 52 -23.48 -7.87 -0.52
C ASP A 52 -22.58 -8.92 -1.16
N LYS A 53 -21.30 -8.58 -1.34
CA LYS A 53 -20.28 -9.47 -1.88
C LYS A 53 -19.39 -10.13 -0.83
N SER A 54 -19.47 -9.67 0.42
CA SER A 54 -18.57 -10.07 1.50
C SER A 54 -17.10 -9.90 1.10
N GLU A 55 -16.74 -8.73 0.57
CA GLU A 55 -15.37 -8.44 0.13
C GLU A 55 -14.95 -7.03 0.53
N TRP A 56 -13.63 -6.81 0.64
CA TRP A 56 -13.09 -5.47 0.76
C TRP A 56 -12.83 -4.89 -0.62
N ARG A 57 -13.14 -3.60 -0.80
CA ARG A 57 -12.82 -2.85 -2.01
C ARG A 57 -11.86 -1.72 -1.67
N GLU A 58 -10.80 -1.60 -2.45
CA GLU A 58 -9.90 -0.46 -2.38
C GLU A 58 -10.61 0.81 -2.88
N THR A 59 -10.51 1.89 -2.12
CA THR A 59 -11.10 3.19 -2.47
C THR A 59 -10.10 4.32 -2.48
N ALA A 60 -8.82 4.04 -2.17
CA ALA A 60 -7.76 5.01 -2.32
C ALA A 60 -7.58 5.39 -3.81
N THR A 61 -7.46 6.69 -4.06
CA THR A 61 -7.04 7.18 -5.38
C THR A 61 -5.55 6.91 -5.58
N GLN A 62 -5.12 6.82 -6.84
CA GLN A 62 -3.70 6.72 -7.15
C GLN A 62 -2.93 7.90 -6.54
N GLU A 63 -3.47 9.11 -6.61
CA GLU A 63 -2.86 10.32 -6.02
C GLU A 63 -2.65 10.18 -4.50
N TYR A 64 -3.61 9.59 -3.78
CA TYR A 64 -3.45 9.33 -2.35
C TYR A 64 -2.36 8.29 -2.10
N ILE A 65 -2.32 7.21 -2.88
CA ILE A 65 -1.28 6.17 -2.74
C ILE A 65 0.10 6.77 -3.01
N ASP A 66 0.23 7.57 -4.07
CA ASP A 66 1.48 8.25 -4.43
C ASP A 66 1.91 9.23 -3.33
N SER A 67 0.95 9.91 -2.67
CA SER A 67 1.26 10.80 -1.54
C SER A 67 1.83 10.10 -0.30
N LEU A 68 1.64 8.78 -0.19
CA LEU A 68 2.23 7.96 0.88
C LEU A 68 3.63 7.46 0.55
N GLN A 69 4.02 7.52 -0.73
CA GLN A 69 5.37 7.13 -1.12
C GLN A 69 6.37 8.14 -0.56
N PRO A 70 7.54 7.67 -0.09
CA PRO A 70 8.62 8.58 0.26
C PRO A 70 8.97 9.44 -0.96
N PRO A 71 9.43 10.68 -0.76
CA PRO A 71 9.93 11.48 -1.86
C PRO A 71 11.02 10.69 -2.60
N ASP A 72 11.12 10.93 -3.91
CA ASP A 72 12.20 10.36 -4.72
C ASP A 72 13.53 10.61 -4.00
N PRO A 73 14.28 9.53 -3.63
CA PRO A 73 15.54 9.67 -2.91
C PRO A 73 16.61 10.42 -3.72
N GLY A 74 16.35 10.72 -5.00
CA GLY A 74 17.30 11.29 -5.93
C GLY A 74 18.32 10.26 -6.40
N PRO A 75 19.23 10.64 -7.31
CA PRO A 75 20.25 9.74 -7.80
C PRO A 75 21.24 9.41 -6.67
N SER A 76 21.59 8.13 -6.56
CA SER A 76 22.68 7.68 -5.71
C SER A 76 24.02 8.26 -6.16
N GLU A 77 25.00 8.36 -5.25
CA GLU A 77 26.36 8.81 -5.59
C GLU A 77 26.98 8.00 -6.73
N MET A 78 26.69 6.70 -6.80
CA MET A 78 27.13 5.83 -7.90
C MET A 78 26.51 6.25 -9.24
N GLU A 79 25.22 6.59 -9.28
CA GLU A 79 24.56 7.06 -10.50
C GLU A 79 25.09 8.42 -10.94
N VAL A 80 25.35 9.31 -9.98
CA VAL A 80 26.01 10.60 -10.24
C VAL A 80 27.40 10.36 -10.85
N LEU A 81 28.20 9.47 -10.25
CA LEU A 81 29.54 9.16 -10.75
C LEU A 81 29.51 8.53 -12.14
N ARG A 82 28.60 7.57 -12.39
CA ARG A 82 28.42 6.97 -13.72
C ARG A 82 28.07 8.01 -14.76
N LYS A 83 27.18 8.96 -14.42
CA LYS A 83 26.83 10.07 -15.31
C LYS A 83 28.03 10.95 -15.60
N GLN A 84 28.78 11.37 -14.58
CA GLN A 84 29.99 12.17 -14.76
C GLN A 84 31.03 11.48 -15.64
N VAL A 85 31.23 10.17 -15.45
CA VAL A 85 32.13 9.37 -16.29
C VAL A 85 31.63 9.31 -17.73
N ALA A 86 30.34 9.08 -17.96
CA ALA A 86 29.75 9.08 -19.30
C ALA A 86 29.87 10.44 -20.00
N ASP A 87 29.61 11.53 -19.28
CA ASP A 87 29.73 12.91 -19.77
C ASP A 87 31.19 13.23 -20.14
N LEU A 88 32.16 12.78 -19.33
CA LEU A 88 33.59 12.89 -19.61
C LEU A 88 33.97 12.13 -20.90
N TYR A 89 33.54 10.87 -21.04
CA TYR A 89 33.79 10.09 -22.24
C TYR A 89 33.18 10.75 -23.48
N TYR A 90 31.98 11.31 -23.36
CA TYR A 90 31.31 12.02 -24.44
C TYR A 90 32.09 13.28 -24.89
N LEU A 91 32.55 14.10 -23.94
CA LEU A 91 33.37 15.28 -24.22
C LEU A 91 34.69 14.91 -24.92
N ILE A 92 35.36 13.85 -24.46
CA ILE A 92 36.58 13.35 -25.07
C ILE A 92 36.31 12.88 -26.51
N ALA A 93 35.21 12.15 -26.73
CA ALA A 93 34.84 11.64 -28.05
C ALA A 93 34.51 12.76 -29.06
N LEU A 94 34.02 13.91 -28.59
CA LEU A 94 33.77 15.10 -29.41
C LEU A 94 35.01 15.96 -29.67
N GLY A 95 36.19 15.52 -29.23
CA GLY A 95 37.46 16.16 -29.55
C GLY A 95 37.82 17.34 -28.65
N GLY A 96 37.23 17.43 -27.45
CA GLY A 96 37.61 18.33 -26.34
C GLY A 96 38.05 19.73 -26.76
N SER A 97 37.16 20.72 -26.64
CA SER A 97 37.49 22.14 -26.88
C SER A 97 38.76 22.60 -26.17
#